data_AF-A0A3S1HIA6-F1
#
_entry.id   AF-A0A3S1HIA6-F1
#
_cell.length_a   1.000
_cell.length_b   1.000
_cell.length_c   1.000
_cell.angle_alpha   90.00
_cell.angle_beta   90.00
_cell.angle_gamma   90.00
#
_symmetry.space_group_name_H-M   'P 1'
#
loop_
_entity.id
_entity.type
_entity.pdbx_description
1 polymer ?
#
loop_
_entity_poly.entity_id
_entity_poly.type
_entity_poly.pdbx_seq_one_letter_code
_entity_poly.pdbx_strand_id
1 'polypeptide(L)'
;MSKREASTIGRNTVSGRQLQDFVERIERVREAKKQLNEDEKLIFAELKAAGFTPARVRDVIKRRAAKPADVEEAEAQLDMYLHALGMATETPLFRSVGQMSVDLAARDEVIAAFKLLVPTEGEIIVKVGAQAVRLYRDKNGEAQAEDVVERPKPASKAASQMPERPKRDVPDVDAAGAKDLGRVAYRENQPITSNPFPWDDKRRSEFDAGWREASGTDGMGPSE
;
A
#
# COMPACT_ATOMS: atom_id res chain seq x y z
N MET A 1 -54.59 -52.85 -8.96
CA MET A 1 -55.00 -52.89 -7.55
C MET A 1 -54.43 -54.15 -6.93
N SER A 2 -53.22 -54.07 -6.34
CA SER A 2 -52.54 -55.23 -5.76
C SER A 2 -52.89 -55.36 -4.29
N LYS A 3 -53.41 -56.53 -3.94
CA LYS A 3 -53.91 -56.96 -2.64
C LYS A 3 -52.77 -56.90 -1.63
N ARG A 4 -52.76 -55.91 -0.73
CA ARG A 4 -51.92 -55.94 0.48
C ARG A 4 -52.52 -57.00 1.39
N GLU A 5 -52.02 -58.22 1.27
CA GLU A 5 -52.36 -59.32 2.19
C GLU A 5 -52.06 -58.88 3.62
N ALA A 6 -53.00 -59.15 4.52
CA ALA A 6 -52.88 -58.86 5.93
C ALA A 6 -51.63 -59.57 6.46
N SER A 7 -50.58 -58.79 6.72
CA SER A 7 -49.38 -59.25 7.39
C SER A 7 -49.79 -59.84 8.72
N THR A 8 -49.63 -61.15 8.88
CA THR A 8 -49.89 -61.87 10.12
C THR A 8 -49.01 -61.27 11.21
N ILE A 9 -49.60 -60.40 12.04
CA ILE A 9 -48.96 -59.80 13.21
C ILE A 9 -48.38 -60.96 14.03
N GLY A 10 -47.04 -61.02 14.13
CA GLY A 10 -46.35 -62.05 14.91
C GLY A 10 -46.91 -62.12 16.33
N ARG A 11 -46.87 -63.32 16.94
CA ARG A 11 -47.56 -63.74 18.20
C ARG A 11 -47.21 -62.93 19.46
N ASN A 12 -47.35 -61.61 19.43
CA ASN A 12 -47.21 -60.67 20.54
C ASN A 12 -48.14 -59.47 20.24
N THR A 13 -49.42 -59.65 20.55
CA THR A 13 -50.56 -59.03 19.85
C THR A 13 -50.79 -57.55 20.14
N VAL A 14 -50.21 -57.00 21.22
CA VAL A 14 -50.29 -55.56 21.56
C VAL A 14 -49.04 -54.81 21.10
N SER A 15 -47.84 -55.32 21.43
CA SER A 15 -46.58 -54.69 21.06
C SER A 15 -46.32 -54.70 19.54
N GLY A 16 -46.77 -55.75 18.84
CA GLY A 16 -46.66 -55.82 17.37
C GLY A 16 -47.52 -54.77 16.66
N ARG A 17 -48.72 -54.49 17.19
CA ARG A 17 -49.61 -53.46 16.65
C ARG A 17 -49.08 -52.05 16.88
N GLN A 18 -48.55 -51.78 18.08
CA GLN A 18 -47.89 -50.50 18.38
C GLN A 18 -46.68 -50.27 17.48
N LEU A 19 -45.85 -51.31 17.25
CA LEU A 19 -44.71 -51.21 16.34
C LEU A 19 -45.16 -50.91 14.90
N GLN A 20 -46.21 -51.59 14.42
CA GLN A 20 -46.77 -51.33 13.10
C GLN A 20 -47.25 -49.88 12.96
N ASP A 21 -47.96 -49.35 13.96
CA ASP A 21 -48.40 -47.95 13.97
C ASP A 21 -47.22 -46.96 13.91
N PHE A 22 -46.12 -47.24 14.64
CA PHE A 22 -44.90 -46.43 14.56
C PHE A 22 -44.25 -46.51 13.18
N VAL A 23 -44.14 -47.71 12.59
CA VAL A 23 -43.55 -47.91 11.27
C VAL A 23 -44.36 -47.16 10.20
N GLU A 24 -45.67 -47.34 10.16
CA GLU A 24 -46.54 -46.67 9.18
C GLU A 24 -46.51 -45.13 9.33
N ARG A 25 -46.38 -44.60 10.55
CA ARG A 25 -46.18 -43.17 10.78
C ARG A 25 -44.83 -42.69 10.25
N ILE A 26 -43.75 -43.42 10.52
CA ILE A 26 -42.40 -43.07 10.04
C ILE A 26 -42.33 -43.12 8.51
N GLU A 27 -42.93 -44.14 7.88
CA GLU A 27 -42.97 -44.28 6.43
C GLU A 27 -43.71 -43.10 5.78
N ARG A 28 -44.86 -42.70 6.32
CA ARG A 28 -45.57 -41.49 5.85
C ARG A 28 -44.71 -40.23 5.96
N VAL A 29 -44.00 -40.04 7.08
CA VAL A 29 -43.10 -38.89 7.25
C VAL A 29 -41.91 -38.96 6.29
N ARG A 30 -41.36 -40.15 6.03
CA ARG A 30 -40.27 -40.33 5.06
C ARG A 30 -40.70 -40.02 3.63
N GLU A 31 -41.89 -40.47 3.24
CA GLU A 31 -42.46 -40.16 1.92
C GLU A 31 -42.70 -38.65 1.78
N ALA A 32 -43.29 -38.00 2.80
CA ALA A 32 -43.46 -36.55 2.80
C ALA A 32 -42.12 -35.80 2.72
N LYS A 33 -41.09 -36.23 3.46
CA LYS A 33 -39.73 -35.65 3.35
C LYS A 33 -39.15 -35.81 1.95
N LYS A 34 -39.39 -36.95 1.30
CA LYS A 34 -38.93 -37.18 -0.07
C LYS A 34 -39.59 -36.20 -1.04
N GLN A 35 -40.91 -36.04 -0.95
CA GLN A 35 -41.67 -35.07 -1.76
C GLN A 35 -41.17 -33.63 -1.51
N LEU A 36 -41.03 -33.22 -0.26
CA LEU A 36 -40.49 -31.89 0.08
C LEU A 36 -39.08 -31.66 -0.45
N ASN A 37 -38.21 -32.68 -0.43
CA ASN A 37 -36.87 -32.59 -1.00
C ASN A 37 -36.90 -32.49 -2.53
N GLU A 38 -37.90 -33.09 -3.20
CA GLU A 38 -38.11 -32.94 -4.64
C GLU A 38 -38.59 -31.52 -4.97
N ASP A 39 -39.53 -30.98 -4.19
CA ASP A 39 -40.00 -29.60 -4.30
C ASP A 39 -38.85 -28.59 -4.08
N GLU A 40 -38.02 -28.80 -3.06
CA GLU A 40 -36.85 -27.95 -2.80
C GLU A 40 -35.88 -27.94 -3.99
N LYS A 41 -35.68 -29.09 -4.65
CA LYS A 41 -34.84 -29.17 -5.87
C LYS A 41 -35.44 -28.39 -7.03
N LEU A 42 -36.76 -28.42 -7.21
CA LEU A 42 -37.45 -27.64 -8.24
C LEU A 42 -37.26 -26.14 -7.99
N ILE A 43 -37.41 -25.68 -6.75
CA ILE A 43 -37.16 -24.28 -6.36
C ILE A 43 -35.70 -23.89 -6.67
N PHE A 44 -34.72 -24.74 -6.35
CA PHE A 44 -33.33 -24.46 -6.70
C PHE A 44 -33.07 -24.46 -8.22
N ALA A 45 -33.84 -25.23 -9.00
CA ALA A 45 -33.76 -25.23 -10.46
C ALA A 45 -34.36 -23.94 -11.05
N GLU A 46 -35.51 -23.50 -10.56
CA GLU A 46 -36.11 -22.20 -10.90
C GLU A 46 -35.17 -21.04 -10.56
N LEU A 47 -34.57 -21.08 -9.39
CA LEU A 47 -33.59 -20.11 -8.92
C LEU A 47 -32.39 -20.02 -9.87
N LYS A 48 -31.90 -21.16 -10.36
CA LYS A 48 -30.83 -21.22 -11.35
C LYS A 48 -31.27 -20.67 -12.70
N ALA A 49 -32.48 -20.98 -13.14
CA ALA A 49 -33.05 -20.45 -14.38
C ALA A 49 -33.24 -18.92 -14.32
N ALA A 50 -33.53 -18.37 -13.14
CA ALA A 50 -33.60 -16.94 -12.87
C ALA A 50 -32.22 -16.26 -12.75
N GLY A 51 -31.11 -16.99 -12.87
CA GLY A 51 -29.75 -16.45 -12.87
C GLY A 51 -29.08 -16.37 -11.50
N PHE A 52 -29.70 -16.86 -10.43
CA PHE A 52 -29.07 -16.91 -9.11
C PHE A 52 -28.17 -18.14 -8.95
N THR A 53 -27.19 -18.07 -8.05
CA THR A 53 -26.27 -19.19 -7.75
C THR A 53 -26.80 -20.02 -6.58
N PRO A 54 -27.20 -21.30 -6.77
CA PRO A 54 -27.77 -22.12 -5.71
C PRO A 54 -26.87 -22.32 -4.49
N ALA A 55 -25.55 -22.37 -4.69
CA ALA A 55 -24.58 -22.50 -3.59
C ALA A 55 -24.67 -21.30 -2.63
N ARG A 56 -24.70 -20.07 -3.17
CA ARG A 56 -24.77 -18.84 -2.37
C ARG A 56 -26.10 -18.69 -1.66
N VAL A 57 -27.19 -19.15 -2.28
CA VAL A 57 -28.50 -19.12 -1.64
C VAL A 57 -28.57 -20.09 -0.46
N ARG A 58 -27.92 -21.26 -0.54
CA ARG A 58 -27.79 -22.15 0.62
C ARG A 58 -27.01 -21.49 1.76
N ASP A 59 -25.95 -20.75 1.44
CA ASP A 59 -25.19 -19.99 2.45
C ASP A 59 -26.10 -18.94 3.14
N VAL A 60 -26.93 -18.24 2.36
CA VAL A 60 -27.92 -17.27 2.90
C VAL A 60 -28.96 -17.96 3.78
N ILE A 61 -29.52 -19.11 3.38
CA ILE A 61 -30.49 -19.85 4.18
C ILE A 61 -29.85 -20.28 5.51
N LYS A 62 -28.61 -20.80 5.48
CA LYS A 62 -27.87 -21.17 6.69
C LYS A 62 -27.64 -19.97 7.61
N ARG A 63 -27.20 -18.84 7.05
CA ARG A 63 -26.97 -17.61 7.82
C ARG A 63 -28.26 -17.07 8.44
N ARG A 64 -29.39 -17.16 7.74
CA ARG A 64 -30.72 -16.78 8.25
C ARG A 64 -31.26 -17.71 9.34
N ALA A 65 -30.82 -18.97 9.34
CA ALA A 65 -31.21 -19.95 10.36
C ALA A 65 -30.36 -19.86 11.64
N ALA A 66 -29.15 -19.32 11.53
CA ALA A 66 -28.26 -19.10 12.68
C ALA A 66 -28.74 -17.94 13.56
N LYS A 67 -28.33 -17.94 14.84
CA LYS A 67 -28.63 -16.84 15.75
C LYS A 67 -27.79 -15.61 15.38
N PRO A 68 -28.31 -14.38 15.53
CA PRO A 68 -27.56 -13.17 15.19
C PRO A 68 -26.18 -13.06 15.85
N ALA A 69 -26.10 -13.37 17.16
CA ALA A 69 -24.84 -13.33 17.90
C ALA A 69 -23.79 -14.32 17.36
N ASP A 70 -24.20 -15.55 17.04
CA ASP A 70 -23.29 -16.57 16.50
C ASP A 70 -22.77 -16.17 15.11
N VAL A 71 -23.59 -15.48 14.31
CA VAL A 71 -23.21 -14.95 12.99
C VAL A 71 -22.19 -13.82 13.14
N GLU A 72 -22.44 -12.88 14.05
CA GLU A 72 -21.53 -11.76 14.31
C GLU A 72 -20.16 -12.24 14.81
N GLU A 73 -20.14 -13.20 15.74
CA GLU A 73 -18.89 -13.78 16.25
C GLU A 73 -18.10 -14.50 15.14
N ALA A 74 -18.77 -15.33 14.34
CA ALA A 74 -18.14 -16.04 13.23
C ALA A 74 -17.61 -15.09 12.16
N GLU A 75 -18.31 -13.99 11.89
CA GLU A 75 -17.87 -12.95 10.95
C GLU A 75 -16.66 -12.18 11.47
N ALA A 76 -16.64 -11.83 12.76
CA ALA A 76 -15.50 -11.18 13.38
C ALA A 76 -14.25 -12.07 13.35
N GLN A 77 -14.40 -13.37 13.61
CA GLN A 77 -13.30 -14.34 13.54
C GLN A 77 -12.79 -14.53 12.10
N LEU A 78 -13.70 -14.71 11.14
CA LEU A 78 -13.33 -14.85 9.73
C LEU A 78 -12.56 -13.63 9.24
N ASP A 79 -13.02 -12.43 9.61
CA ASP A 79 -12.37 -11.19 9.24
C ASP A 79 -10.97 -11.05 9.82
N MET A 80 -10.79 -11.37 11.11
CA MET A 80 -9.46 -11.42 11.72
C MET A 80 -8.50 -12.34 10.94
N TYR A 81 -8.99 -13.51 10.51
CA TYR A 81 -8.18 -14.44 9.72
C TYR A 81 -7.88 -13.93 8.31
N LEU A 82 -8.86 -13.35 7.61
CA LEU A 82 -8.65 -12.73 6.31
C LEU A 82 -7.64 -11.57 6.40
N HIS A 83 -7.65 -10.83 7.50
CA HIS A 83 -6.66 -9.81 7.80
C HIS A 83 -5.26 -10.37 7.99
N ALA A 84 -5.12 -11.39 8.82
CA ALA A 84 -3.84 -12.04 9.06
C ALA A 84 -3.23 -12.63 7.77
N LEU A 85 -4.07 -13.08 6.84
CA LEU A 85 -3.66 -13.62 5.54
C LEU A 85 -3.47 -12.54 4.45
N GLY A 86 -3.72 -11.26 4.74
CA GLY A 86 -3.64 -10.18 3.75
C GLY A 86 -4.69 -10.27 2.64
N MET A 87 -5.77 -11.03 2.85
CA MET A 87 -6.88 -11.23 1.90
C MET A 87 -8.04 -10.25 2.14
N ALA A 88 -8.05 -9.54 3.26
CA ALA A 88 -9.04 -8.51 3.54
C ALA A 88 -8.86 -7.31 2.59
N THR A 89 -9.93 -6.95 1.89
CA THR A 89 -9.94 -5.85 0.91
C THR A 89 -9.96 -4.47 1.59
N GLU A 90 -10.47 -4.40 2.81
CA GLU A 90 -10.59 -3.21 3.66
C GLU A 90 -9.70 -3.40 4.89
N THR A 91 -8.99 -2.38 5.38
CA THR A 91 -8.29 -2.49 6.66
C THR A 91 -9.28 -2.38 7.83
N PRO A 92 -9.00 -2.97 9.02
CA PRO A 92 -9.95 -2.96 10.14
C PRO A 92 -10.27 -1.52 10.57
N LEU A 93 -9.34 -0.60 10.30
CA LEU A 93 -9.41 0.80 10.60
C LEU A 93 -10.45 1.56 9.73
N PHE A 94 -10.62 1.21 8.45
CA PHE A 94 -11.60 1.91 7.59
C PHE A 94 -13.03 1.46 7.86
N ARG A 95 -13.23 0.19 8.28
CA ARG A 95 -14.56 -0.32 8.64
C ARG A 95 -15.09 0.31 9.93
N SER A 96 -14.24 0.51 10.94
CA SER A 96 -14.66 1.17 12.19
C SER A 96 -15.11 2.62 11.95
N VAL A 97 -14.49 3.33 11.01
CA VAL A 97 -14.96 4.66 10.55
C VAL A 97 -16.30 4.57 9.82
N GLY A 98 -16.49 3.57 8.96
CA GLY A 98 -17.75 3.36 8.24
C GLY A 98 -18.94 3.09 9.17
N GLN A 99 -18.71 2.44 10.33
CA GLN A 99 -19.74 2.23 11.36
C GLN A 99 -20.10 3.52 12.13
N MET A 100 -19.29 4.58 12.04
CA MET A 100 -19.54 5.86 12.73
C MET A 100 -20.53 6.79 12.00
N SER A 101 -21.20 6.33 10.95
CA SER A 101 -22.24 7.10 10.23
C SER A 101 -21.74 8.46 9.68
N VAL A 102 -20.50 8.50 9.20
CA VAL A 102 -19.84 9.75 8.77
C VAL A 102 -20.26 10.08 7.34
N ASP A 103 -20.68 11.32 7.07
CA ASP A 103 -20.88 11.76 5.69
C ASP A 103 -19.53 11.88 4.98
N LEU A 104 -19.24 10.93 4.10
CA LEU A 104 -18.01 10.86 3.31
C LEU A 104 -17.86 12.03 2.33
N ALA A 105 -18.94 12.77 2.04
CA ALA A 105 -18.89 13.97 1.20
C ALA A 105 -18.45 15.22 1.99
N ALA A 106 -18.60 15.22 3.32
CA ALA A 106 -18.23 16.32 4.19
C ALA A 106 -16.81 16.14 4.72
N ARG A 107 -15.85 16.88 4.14
CA ARG A 107 -14.41 16.83 4.51
C ARG A 107 -14.18 16.93 6.03
N ASP A 108 -14.90 17.81 6.72
CA ASP A 108 -14.70 18.06 8.15
C ASP A 108 -15.23 16.92 9.03
N GLU A 109 -16.32 16.25 8.62
CA GLU A 109 -16.84 15.07 9.32
C GLU A 109 -15.89 13.88 9.19
N VAL A 110 -15.33 13.68 8.00
CA VAL A 110 -14.30 12.68 7.73
C VAL A 110 -13.08 12.94 8.61
N ILE A 111 -12.58 14.18 8.66
CA ILE A 111 -11.47 14.59 9.52
C ILE A 111 -11.78 14.32 11.00
N ALA A 112 -12.99 14.66 11.47
CA ALA A 112 -13.42 14.43 12.85
C ALA A 112 -13.46 12.94 13.23
N ALA A 113 -13.92 12.08 12.31
CA ALA A 113 -13.93 10.64 12.53
C ALA A 113 -12.50 10.06 12.55
N PHE A 114 -11.64 10.47 11.64
CA PHE A 114 -10.25 10.03 11.61
C PHE A 114 -9.42 10.54 12.81
N LYS A 115 -9.76 11.70 13.41
CA LYS A 115 -9.14 12.18 14.66
C LYS A 115 -9.28 11.19 15.81
N LEU A 116 -10.38 10.45 15.88
CA LEU A 116 -10.62 9.45 16.93
C LEU A 116 -9.66 8.26 16.83
N LEU A 117 -9.14 8.00 15.62
CA LEU A 117 -8.25 6.88 15.31
C LEU A 117 -6.76 7.21 15.46
N VAL A 118 -6.40 8.45 15.76
CA VAL A 118 -5.00 8.83 15.97
C VAL A 118 -4.47 8.10 17.22
N PRO A 119 -3.43 7.27 17.12
CA PRO A 119 -2.85 6.59 18.27
C PRO A 119 -2.22 7.60 19.25
N THR A 120 -2.12 7.22 20.52
CA THR A 120 -1.66 8.09 21.62
C THR A 120 -0.27 8.68 21.40
N GLU A 121 0.60 8.01 20.63
CA GLU A 121 1.94 8.50 20.25
C GLU A 121 2.16 8.40 18.73
N GLY A 122 1.23 8.92 17.92
CA GLY A 122 1.42 8.91 16.47
C GLY A 122 0.66 9.99 15.72
N GLU A 123 0.95 10.07 14.43
CA GLU A 123 0.34 10.99 13.48
C GLU A 123 -0.14 10.24 12.24
N ILE A 124 -1.26 10.68 11.67
CA ILE A 124 -1.84 10.13 10.45
C ILE A 124 -1.95 11.27 9.43
N ILE A 125 -1.35 11.10 8.26
CA ILE A 125 -1.51 12.04 7.14
C ILE A 125 -2.51 11.43 6.17
N VAL A 126 -3.65 12.09 6.01
CA VAL A 126 -4.72 11.65 5.10
C VAL A 126 -4.85 12.67 3.98
N LYS A 127 -4.87 12.19 2.72
CA LYS A 127 -5.15 13.04 1.57
C LYS A 127 -6.65 12.96 1.25
N VAL A 128 -7.40 13.99 1.66
CA VAL A 128 -8.84 14.10 1.38
C VAL A 128 -9.01 15.10 0.23
N GLY A 129 -9.25 14.58 -0.98
CA GLY A 129 -9.29 15.40 -2.20
C GLY A 129 -7.90 15.88 -2.65
N ALA A 130 -7.75 17.18 -2.88
CA ALA A 130 -6.49 17.78 -3.38
C ALA A 130 -5.50 18.17 -2.26
N GLN A 131 -5.93 18.21 -1.00
CA GLN A 131 -5.12 18.68 0.13
C GLN A 131 -4.81 17.54 1.10
N ALA A 132 -3.59 17.51 1.60
CA ALA A 132 -3.18 16.61 2.67
C ALA A 132 -3.48 17.25 4.04
N VAL A 133 -4.05 16.48 4.96
CA VAL A 133 -4.36 16.90 6.32
C VAL A 133 -3.59 15.99 7.28
N ARG A 134 -2.89 16.58 8.24
CA ARG A 134 -2.17 15.88 9.30
C ARG A 134 -3.04 15.87 10.55
N LEU A 135 -3.30 14.67 11.03
CA LEU A 135 -4.02 14.41 12.26
C LEU A 135 -3.02 13.91 13.31
N TYR A 136 -2.97 14.54 14.49
CA TYR A 136 -2.05 14.17 15.56
C TYR A 136 -2.71 14.36 16.93
N ARG A 137 -2.23 13.68 17.97
CA ARG A 137 -2.60 13.99 19.36
C ARG A 137 -1.52 14.85 20.00
N ASP A 138 -1.92 15.88 20.72
CA ASP A 138 -1.00 16.71 21.48
C ASP A 138 -0.57 16.04 22.79
N LYS A 139 0.30 16.71 23.55
CA LYS A 139 0.83 16.21 24.83
C LYS A 139 -0.24 16.00 25.91
N ASN A 140 -1.44 16.56 25.71
CA ASN A 140 -2.59 16.40 26.60
C ASN A 140 -3.51 15.27 26.12
N GLY A 141 -3.19 14.63 24.99
CA GLY A 141 -3.98 13.56 24.38
C GLY A 141 -5.14 14.05 23.51
N GLU A 142 -5.28 15.36 23.30
CA GLU A 142 -6.35 15.93 22.48
C GLU A 142 -6.02 15.81 20.99
N ALA A 143 -7.02 15.43 20.18
CA ALA A 143 -6.84 15.19 18.75
C ALA A 143 -6.93 16.49 17.94
N GLN A 144 -5.82 16.85 17.31
CA GLN A 144 -5.65 18.05 16.48
C GLN A 144 -5.61 17.68 14.99
N ALA A 145 -5.99 18.63 14.14
CA ALA A 145 -5.88 18.53 12.67
C ALA A 145 -5.24 19.80 12.13
N GLU A 146 -4.27 19.64 11.23
CA GLU A 146 -3.59 20.75 10.57
C GLU A 146 -3.45 20.44 9.07
N ASP A 147 -3.69 21.42 8.21
CA ASP A 147 -3.47 21.26 6.78
C ASP A 147 -1.97 21.12 6.51
N VAL A 148 -1.57 20.02 5.87
CA VAL A 148 -0.20 19.83 5.39
C VAL A 148 -0.03 20.73 4.18
N VAL A 149 0.46 21.94 4.41
CA VAL A 149 1.05 22.73 3.34
C VAL A 149 2.34 22.03 2.96
N GLU A 150 2.31 21.24 1.89
CA GLU A 150 3.54 20.81 1.22
C GLU A 150 4.30 22.09 0.92
N ARG A 151 5.39 22.35 1.67
CA ARG A 151 6.35 23.35 1.21
C ARG A 151 6.69 22.92 -0.20
N PRO A 152 6.47 23.77 -1.22
CA PRO A 152 6.79 23.39 -2.58
C PRO A 152 8.20 22.82 -2.52
N LYS A 153 8.37 21.57 -2.95
CA LYS A 153 9.69 20.94 -3.10
C LYS A 153 10.51 22.03 -3.75
N PRO A 154 11.52 22.61 -3.04
CA PRO A 154 12.10 23.88 -3.45
C PRO A 154 12.41 23.70 -4.91
N ALA A 155 11.69 24.43 -5.78
CA ALA A 155 11.63 24.13 -7.20
C ALA A 155 13.06 23.83 -7.58
N SER A 156 13.37 22.57 -7.93
CA SER A 156 14.75 22.09 -8.08
C SER A 156 15.41 23.20 -8.85
N LYS A 157 16.25 24.04 -8.18
CA LYS A 157 16.58 25.37 -8.71
C LYS A 157 16.88 25.14 -10.16
N ALA A 158 16.01 25.60 -11.07
CA ALA A 158 16.12 25.26 -12.48
C ALA A 158 17.58 25.50 -12.80
N ALA A 159 18.32 24.41 -13.06
CA ALA A 159 19.74 24.26 -12.68
C ALA A 159 20.36 25.63 -12.61
N SER A 160 20.51 26.19 -11.39
CA SER A 160 20.91 27.59 -11.23
C SER A 160 22.04 27.79 -12.20
N GLN A 161 21.82 28.57 -13.27
CA GLN A 161 22.84 28.84 -14.25
C GLN A 161 23.90 29.55 -13.44
N MET A 162 24.87 28.79 -12.92
CA MET A 162 26.08 29.36 -12.39
C MET A 162 26.55 30.27 -13.52
N PRO A 163 26.79 31.57 -13.27
CA PRO A 163 27.35 32.41 -14.30
C PRO A 163 28.55 31.64 -14.86
N GLU A 164 28.51 31.39 -16.17
CA GLU A 164 29.56 30.67 -16.87
C GLU A 164 30.87 31.33 -16.45
N ARG A 165 31.77 30.59 -15.79
CA ARG A 165 33.05 31.18 -15.34
C ARG A 165 33.65 31.85 -16.58
N PRO A 166 34.01 33.15 -16.52
CA PRO A 166 34.58 33.82 -17.67
C PRO A 166 35.74 32.95 -18.18
N LYS A 167 35.72 32.62 -19.48
CA LYS A 167 36.77 31.82 -20.10
C LYS A 167 38.09 32.52 -19.79
N ARG A 168 39.02 31.82 -19.13
CA ARG A 168 40.35 32.37 -18.86
C ARG A 168 40.96 32.77 -20.20
N ASP A 169 41.51 33.98 -20.29
CA ASP A 169 42.20 34.46 -21.49
C ASP A 169 43.47 33.63 -21.66
N VAL A 170 43.42 32.62 -22.53
CA VAL A 170 44.56 31.75 -22.83
C VAL A 170 45.42 32.45 -23.90
N PRO A 171 46.71 32.74 -23.62
CA PRO A 171 47.61 33.31 -24.61
C PRO A 171 47.73 32.42 -25.86
N ASP A 172 47.59 33.02 -27.04
CA ASP A 172 47.75 32.32 -28.33
C ASP A 172 49.23 32.21 -28.71
N VAL A 173 49.92 31.29 -28.02
CA VAL A 173 51.32 30.94 -28.30
C VAL A 173 51.44 29.44 -28.59
N ASP A 174 52.50 29.08 -29.31
CA ASP A 174 52.87 27.69 -29.55
C ASP A 174 53.54 27.06 -28.32
N ALA A 175 53.96 25.79 -28.44
CA ALA A 175 54.61 25.06 -27.34
C ALA A 175 55.91 25.71 -26.87
N ALA A 176 56.70 26.27 -27.80
CA ALA A 176 57.95 26.96 -27.48
C ALA A 176 57.67 28.29 -26.75
N GLY A 177 56.70 29.07 -27.23
CA GLY A 177 56.25 30.30 -26.59
C GLY A 177 55.63 30.06 -25.21
N ALA A 178 54.88 28.96 -25.02
CA ALA A 178 54.37 28.57 -23.70
C ALA A 178 55.50 28.29 -22.70
N LYS A 179 56.57 27.63 -23.15
CA LYS A 179 57.76 27.38 -22.34
C LYS A 179 58.50 28.67 -21.96
N ASP A 180 58.64 29.60 -22.89
CA ASP A 180 59.26 30.90 -22.61
C ASP A 180 58.40 31.74 -21.66
N LEU A 181 57.07 31.71 -21.78
CA LEU A 181 56.16 32.32 -20.81
C LEU A 181 56.37 31.76 -19.40
N GLY A 182 56.60 30.45 -19.26
CA GLY A 182 56.92 29.83 -17.97
C GLY A 182 58.20 30.38 -17.35
N ARG A 183 59.25 30.55 -18.16
CA ARG A 183 60.53 31.14 -17.71
C ARG A 183 60.37 32.60 -17.29
N VAL A 184 59.59 33.38 -18.04
CA VAL A 184 59.29 34.79 -17.75
C VAL A 184 58.47 34.90 -16.47
N ALA A 185 57.45 34.06 -16.30
CA ALA A 185 56.61 34.05 -15.10
C ALA A 185 57.43 33.85 -13.81
N TYR A 186 58.42 32.94 -13.82
CA TYR A 186 59.32 32.80 -12.67
C TYR A 186 60.18 34.06 -12.43
N ARG A 187 60.75 34.66 -13.49
CA ARG A 187 61.52 35.91 -13.38
C ARG A 187 60.67 37.07 -12.83
N GLU A 188 59.37 37.04 -13.07
CA GLU A 188 58.39 37.99 -12.54
C GLU A 188 57.82 37.58 -11.17
N ASN A 189 58.42 36.60 -10.48
CA ASN A 189 58.00 36.05 -9.20
C ASN A 189 56.54 35.55 -9.17
N GLN A 190 56.01 35.12 -10.33
CA GLN A 190 54.69 34.50 -10.40
C GLN A 190 54.81 33.01 -10.02
N PRO A 191 53.89 32.48 -9.18
CA PRO A 191 53.89 31.06 -8.83
C PRO A 191 53.48 30.20 -10.02
N ILE A 192 53.90 28.93 -10.05
CA ILE A 192 53.51 27.97 -11.10
C ILE A 192 51.99 27.77 -11.20
N THR A 193 51.24 28.04 -10.12
CA THR A 193 49.76 28.04 -10.10
C THR A 193 49.13 29.15 -10.93
N SER A 194 49.90 30.16 -11.33
CA SER A 194 49.51 31.26 -12.23
C SER A 194 49.52 30.85 -13.71
N ASN A 195 49.73 29.55 -14.01
CA ASN A 195 49.73 29.04 -15.37
C ASN A 195 48.39 29.39 -16.08
N PRO A 196 48.44 30.14 -17.20
CA PRO A 196 47.25 30.63 -17.89
C PRO A 196 46.54 29.53 -18.71
N PHE A 197 47.19 28.39 -18.97
CA PHE A 197 46.64 27.30 -19.77
C PHE A 197 45.72 26.39 -18.93
N PRO A 198 44.57 25.96 -19.47
CA PRO A 198 43.65 25.03 -18.79
C PRO A 198 44.26 23.63 -18.67
N TRP A 199 43.70 22.80 -17.78
CA TRP A 199 44.27 21.51 -17.40
C TRP A 199 44.35 20.49 -18.55
N ASP A 200 43.54 20.66 -19.59
CA ASP A 200 43.45 19.82 -20.78
C ASP A 200 44.32 20.31 -21.95
N ASP A 201 45.01 21.46 -21.81
CA ASP A 201 45.89 22.02 -22.84
C ASP A 201 47.32 21.49 -22.73
N LYS A 202 47.86 20.96 -23.83
CA LYS A 202 49.25 20.46 -23.91
C LYS A 202 50.29 21.54 -23.63
N ARG A 203 49.98 22.82 -23.87
CA ARG A 203 50.86 23.96 -23.58
C ARG A 203 51.06 24.18 -22.08
N ARG A 204 50.16 23.66 -21.24
CA ARG A 204 50.26 23.74 -19.79
C ARG A 204 51.54 23.07 -19.26
N SER A 205 51.86 21.88 -19.75
CA SER A 205 53.08 21.18 -19.35
C SER A 205 54.36 21.88 -19.83
N GLU A 206 54.31 22.56 -20.97
CA GLU A 206 55.45 23.32 -21.51
C GLU A 206 55.73 24.58 -20.68
N PHE A 207 54.68 25.31 -20.29
CA PHE A 207 54.80 26.42 -19.34
C PHE A 207 55.39 25.95 -18.00
N ASP A 208 54.87 24.87 -17.44
CA ASP A 208 55.40 24.30 -16.19
C ASP A 208 56.87 23.86 -16.35
N ALA A 209 57.26 23.32 -17.51
CA ALA A 209 58.64 22.95 -17.81
C ALA A 209 59.57 24.16 -17.88
N GLY A 210 59.13 25.25 -18.52
CA GLY A 210 59.88 26.51 -18.59
C GLY A 210 60.03 27.18 -17.23
N TRP A 211 58.99 27.16 -16.40
CA TRP A 211 59.02 27.69 -15.04
C TRP A 211 60.02 26.91 -14.16
N ARG A 212 60.00 25.57 -14.21
CA ARG A 212 60.96 24.71 -13.49
C ARG A 212 62.40 24.89 -13.97
N GLU A 213 62.59 25.05 -15.28
CA GLU A 213 63.92 25.29 -15.85
C GLU A 213 64.51 26.63 -15.37
N ALA A 214 63.68 27.66 -15.23
CA ALA A 214 64.11 28.96 -14.72
C ALA A 214 64.27 28.99 -13.20
N SER A 215 63.46 28.23 -12.46
CA SER A 215 63.52 28.17 -10.99
C SER A 215 64.64 27.27 -10.46
N GLY A 216 65.04 26.24 -11.21
CA GLY A 216 65.95 25.19 -10.74
C GLY A 216 65.33 24.31 -9.64
N THR A 217 64.03 24.45 -9.40
CA THR A 217 63.24 23.70 -8.40
C THR A 217 62.16 22.89 -9.10
N ASP A 218 61.73 21.77 -8.51
CA ASP A 218 60.65 20.93 -9.10
C ASP A 218 59.25 21.57 -9.02
N GLY A 219 59.16 22.77 -8.45
CA GLY A 219 57.93 23.54 -8.31
C GLY A 219 57.09 23.14 -7.10
N MET A 220 57.56 22.21 -6.28
CA MET A 220 57.02 21.96 -4.94
C MET A 220 57.93 22.72 -3.97
N GLY A 221 57.37 23.65 -3.20
CA GLY A 221 58.14 24.38 -2.17
C GLY A 221 58.84 23.42 -1.19
N PRO A 222 59.75 23.93 -0.34
CA PRO A 222 60.43 23.06 0.63
C PRO A 222 59.41 22.23 1.40
N SER A 223 59.68 20.92 1.50
CA SER A 223 58.91 19.99 2.30
C SER A 223 59.20 20.23 3.77
N GLU A 224 58.52 21.23 4.35
CA GLU A 224 58.32 21.36 5.79
C GLU A 224 56.83 21.21 6.12
#